data_AF-A0AAJ4W0Z2-F1
#
_entry.id   AF-A0AAJ4W0Z2-F1
#
_cell.length_a   1.000
_cell.length_b   1.000
_cell.length_c   1.000
_cell.angle_alpha   90.00
_cell.angle_beta   90.00
_cell.angle_gamma   90.00
#
_symmetry.space_group_name_H-M   'P 1'
#
loop_
_entity.id
_entity.type
_entity.pdbx_description
1 polymer ?
#
loop_
_entity_poly.entity_id
_entity_poly.type
_entity_poly.pdbx_seq_one_letter_code
_entity_poly.pdbx_strand_id
1 'polypeptide(L)'
;MKVDLYTKAILTVIAACLVVIVFKDISIITPAQANTPANFTPSANTSYGLVPLNADGSMNVRVNNFDEYANDVNVRFNDELKVRITNSEIKTQVSSAWRETFKVKIEQ
;
A
#
# COMPACT_ATOMS: atom_id res chain seq x y z
N MET A 1 -30.10 -56.56 13.85
CA MET A 1 -29.80 -56.52 15.30
C MET A 1 -30.60 -55.38 15.91
N LYS A 2 -31.41 -55.65 16.94
CA LYS A 2 -32.08 -54.58 17.69
C LYS A 2 -30.99 -53.78 18.40
N VAL A 3 -30.96 -52.47 18.17
CA VAL A 3 -29.98 -51.59 18.81
C VAL A 3 -30.62 -51.14 20.13
N ASP A 4 -29.94 -51.40 21.24
CA ASP A 4 -30.46 -51.07 22.56
C ASP A 4 -30.59 -49.55 22.75
N LEU A 5 -31.57 -49.13 23.56
CA LEU A 5 -31.88 -47.72 23.81
C LEU A 5 -30.66 -46.94 24.32
N TYR A 6 -29.78 -47.62 25.08
CA TYR A 6 -28.53 -47.09 25.58
C TYR A 6 -27.55 -46.71 24.45
N THR A 7 -27.36 -47.63 23.50
CA THR A 7 -26.51 -47.42 22.32
C THR A 7 -27.09 -46.32 21.44
N LYS A 8 -28.42 -46.27 21.31
CA LYS A 8 -29.11 -45.20 20.58
C LYS A 8 -28.83 -43.83 21.22
N ALA A 9 -28.93 -43.72 22.54
CA ALA A 9 -28.68 -42.47 23.26
C ALA A 9 -27.23 -41.98 23.06
N ILE A 10 -26.25 -42.85 23.27
CA ILE A 10 -24.83 -42.52 23.10
C ILE A 10 -24.51 -42.07 21.67
N LEU A 11 -25.03 -42.80 20.67
CA LEU A 11 -24.82 -42.45 19.27
C LEU A 11 -25.39 -41.06 18.93
N THR A 12 -26.53 -40.72 19.55
CA THR A 12 -27.18 -39.41 19.36
C THR A 12 -26.33 -38.27 19.94
N VAL A 13 -25.73 -38.48 21.12
CA VAL A 13 -24.83 -37.49 21.76
C VAL A 13 -23.57 -37.29 20.94
N ILE A 14 -22.93 -38.37 20.47
CA ILE A 14 -21.73 -38.29 19.63
C ILE A 14 -22.05 -37.57 18.32
N ALA A 15 -23.18 -37.89 17.68
CA ALA A 15 -23.62 -37.20 16.47
C ALA A 15 -23.82 -35.70 16.70
N ALA A 16 -24.45 -35.31 17.83
CA ALA A 16 -24.64 -33.90 18.16
C ALA A 16 -23.31 -33.15 18.35
N CYS A 17 -22.35 -33.74 19.07
CA CYS A 17 -21.01 -33.15 19.23
C CYS A 17 -20.27 -33.01 17.89
N LEU A 18 -20.35 -34.02 17.03
CA LEU A 18 -19.72 -33.98 15.70
C LEU A 18 -20.33 -32.89 14.81
N VAL A 19 -21.66 -32.72 14.84
CA VAL A 19 -22.34 -31.65 14.11
C VAL A 19 -21.84 -30.28 14.55
N VAL A 20 -21.68 -30.04 15.86
CA VAL A 20 -21.17 -28.76 16.39
C VAL A 20 -19.73 -28.50 15.93
N ILE A 21 -18.86 -29.51 15.91
CA ILE A 21 -17.47 -29.38 15.43
C ILE A 21 -17.46 -29.02 13.95
N VAL A 22 -18.24 -29.73 13.13
CA VAL A 22 -18.35 -29.46 11.70
C VAL A 22 -18.85 -28.04 11.45
N PHE A 23 -19.85 -27.53 12.19
CA PHE A 23 -20.29 -26.14 12.04
C PHE A 23 -19.22 -25.10 12.40
N LYS A 24 -18.29 -25.40 13.30
CA LYS A 24 -17.16 -24.52 13.62
C LYS A 24 -16.07 -24.54 12.56
N ASP A 25 -15.82 -25.71 11.96
CA ASP A 25 -14.77 -25.93 10.97
C ASP A 25 -15.20 -25.60 9.54
N ILE A 26 -16.52 -25.53 9.27
CA ILE A 26 -17.05 -24.93 8.04
C ILE A 26 -16.86 -23.41 8.15
N SER A 27 -15.63 -22.95 7.95
CA SER A 27 -15.30 -21.58 7.63
C SER A 27 -15.83 -21.24 6.24
N ILE A 28 -17.14 -20.95 6.14
CA ILE A 28 -17.79 -20.34 4.94
C ILE A 28 -17.11 -19.01 4.61
N ILE A 29 -16.61 -18.34 5.64
CA ILE A 29 -15.82 -17.13 5.53
C ILE A 29 -14.38 -17.58 5.37
N THR A 30 -13.85 -17.47 4.15
CA THR A 30 -12.42 -17.56 3.91
C THR A 30 -11.77 -16.49 4.81
N PRO A 31 -10.89 -16.85 5.76
CA PRO A 31 -10.13 -15.83 6.47
C PRO A 31 -9.43 -15.01 5.39
N ALA A 32 -9.57 -13.68 5.44
CA ALA A 32 -8.91 -12.79 4.50
C ALA A 32 -7.41 -12.94 4.69
N GLN A 33 -6.82 -13.90 3.97
CA GLN A 33 -5.39 -14.06 3.86
C GLN A 33 -4.95 -12.88 3.01
N ALA A 34 -4.45 -11.83 3.67
CA ALA A 34 -3.63 -10.83 3.02
C ALA A 34 -2.35 -11.55 2.58
N ASN A 35 -2.42 -12.31 1.48
CA ASN A 35 -1.25 -12.63 0.72
C ASN A 35 -0.81 -11.29 0.15
N THR A 36 0.06 -10.60 0.87
CA THR A 36 0.86 -9.52 0.34
C THR A 36 1.96 -10.20 -0.45
N PRO A 37 1.81 -10.40 -1.79
CA PRO A 37 2.96 -10.81 -2.56
C PRO A 37 4.02 -9.74 -2.32
N ALA A 38 5.17 -10.16 -1.78
CA ALA A 38 6.31 -9.28 -1.55
C ALA A 38 6.72 -8.52 -2.84
N ASN A 39 6.24 -8.97 -4.00
CA ASN A 39 6.47 -8.40 -5.31
C ASN A 39 5.16 -8.38 -6.13
N PHE A 40 4.17 -7.55 -5.75
CA PHE A 40 3.08 -7.22 -6.67
C PHE A 40 3.65 -6.37 -7.80
N THR A 41 3.97 -6.99 -8.94
CA THR A 41 4.31 -6.24 -10.16
C THR A 41 3.01 -5.74 -10.78
N PRO A 42 2.77 -4.41 -10.84
CA PRO A 42 1.59 -3.87 -11.52
C PRO A 42 1.58 -4.34 -12.98
N SER A 43 0.38 -4.62 -13.51
CA SER A 43 0.18 -4.98 -14.92
C SER A 43 0.83 -3.93 -15.82
N ALA A 44 1.45 -4.37 -16.92
CA ALA A 44 2.26 -3.56 -17.85
C ALA A 44 1.53 -2.33 -18.46
N ASN A 45 0.24 -2.16 -18.20
CA ASN A 45 -0.60 -1.05 -18.68
C ASN A 45 -1.09 -0.10 -17.57
N THR A 46 -0.50 -0.15 -16.36
CA THR A 46 -0.86 0.79 -15.28
C THR A 46 0.16 1.92 -15.18
N SER A 47 -0.32 3.17 -15.23
CA SER A 47 0.50 4.39 -15.14
C SER A 47 0.95 4.70 -13.70
N TYR A 48 0.83 3.76 -12.77
CA TYR A 48 1.24 3.92 -11.39
C TYR A 48 2.09 2.73 -10.94
N GLY A 49 3.14 3.01 -10.17
CA GLY A 49 3.95 2.00 -9.50
C GLY A 49 3.60 1.96 -8.02
N LEU A 50 3.54 0.76 -7.44
CA LEU A 50 3.52 0.61 -5.99
C LEU A 50 4.96 0.73 -5.48
N VAL A 51 5.18 1.60 -4.50
CA VAL A 51 6.48 1.78 -3.85
C VAL A 51 6.43 1.06 -2.49
N PRO A 52 7.36 0.13 -2.21
CA PRO A 52 7.42 -0.54 -0.92
C PRO A 52 7.80 0.43 0.20
N LEU A 53 7.24 0.21 1.37
CA LEU A 53 7.59 0.95 2.59
C LEU A 53 8.78 0.30 3.28
N ASN A 54 9.61 1.11 3.92
CA ASN A 54 10.65 0.65 4.83
C ASN A 54 10.04 0.11 6.13
N ALA A 55 10.82 -0.60 6.93
CA ALA A 55 10.35 -1.19 8.20
C ALA A 55 9.89 -0.17 9.24
N ASP A 56 10.37 1.07 9.15
CA ASP A 56 9.97 2.21 9.99
C ASP A 56 8.74 2.96 9.43
N GLY A 57 8.16 2.49 8.33
CA GLY A 57 7.02 3.12 7.65
C GLY A 57 7.40 4.31 6.76
N SER A 58 8.68 4.61 6.59
CA SER A 58 9.14 5.65 5.66
C SER A 58 9.11 5.16 4.21
N MET A 59 9.09 6.10 3.26
CA MET A 59 9.16 5.83 1.81
C MET A 59 10.22 6.72 1.18
N ASN A 60 11.09 6.14 0.35
CA ASN A 60 12.08 6.88 -0.42
C ASN A 60 11.76 6.81 -1.91
N VAL A 61 11.52 7.95 -2.55
CA VAL A 61 11.19 8.03 -3.98
C VAL A 61 12.28 8.82 -4.69
N ARG A 62 12.84 8.23 -5.75
CA ARG A 62 13.77 8.89 -6.65
C ARG A 62 13.24 8.82 -8.08
N VAL A 63 12.94 9.97 -8.65
CA VAL A 63 12.56 10.07 -10.06
C VAL A 63 13.83 10.21 -10.88
N ASN A 64 14.13 9.20 -11.71
CA ASN A 64 15.22 9.27 -12.68
C ASN A 64 14.61 9.70 -14.03
N ASN A 65 15.34 10.52 -14.79
CA ASN A 65 14.91 11.09 -16.08
C ASN A 65 13.83 12.20 -15.94
N PHE A 66 14.24 13.34 -15.37
CA PHE A 66 13.43 14.56 -15.37
C PHE A 66 13.50 15.21 -16.75
N ASP A 67 12.47 15.01 -17.57
CA ASP A 67 12.28 15.83 -18.78
C ASP A 67 11.60 17.14 -18.37
N GLU A 68 12.11 18.26 -18.89
CA GLU A 68 11.84 19.63 -18.45
C GLU A 68 10.36 20.04 -18.57
N TYR A 69 9.58 19.29 -19.34
CA TYR A 69 8.20 19.64 -19.69
C TYR A 69 7.12 18.63 -19.26
N ALA A 70 7.47 17.51 -18.62
CA ALA A 70 6.51 16.42 -18.39
C ALA A 70 6.40 15.90 -16.95
N ASN A 71 7.38 16.21 -16.08
CA ASN A 71 7.44 15.60 -14.75
C ASN A 71 7.09 16.60 -13.65
N ASP A 72 5.91 16.42 -13.06
CA ASP A 72 5.50 17.06 -11.81
C ASP A 72 5.42 16.01 -10.69
N VAL A 73 5.95 16.35 -9.51
CA VAL A 73 5.88 15.48 -8.33
C VAL A 73 4.84 16.05 -7.38
N ASN A 74 3.61 15.56 -7.51
CA ASN A 74 2.53 15.91 -6.59
C ASN A 74 2.39 14.84 -5.51
N VAL A 75 2.45 15.25 -4.24
CA VAL A 75 2.26 14.37 -3.09
C VAL A 75 0.96 14.75 -2.38
N ARG A 76 0.00 13.83 -2.34
CA ARG A 76 -1.31 14.02 -1.70
C ARG A 76 -1.47 13.11 -0.50
N PHE A 77 -1.99 13.66 0.60
CA PHE A 77 -2.33 12.94 1.81
C PHE A 77 -3.79 13.20 2.17
N ASN A 78 -4.43 12.24 2.83
CA ASN A 78 -5.81 12.39 3.30
C ASN A 78 -5.91 13.24 4.58
N ASP A 79 -4.79 13.52 5.23
CA ASP A 79 -4.68 14.26 6.48
C ASP A 79 -3.62 15.37 6.33
N GLU A 80 -3.45 16.17 7.38
CA GLU A 80 -2.48 17.27 7.44
C GLU A 80 -1.05 16.77 7.22
N LEU A 81 -0.35 17.39 6.25
CA LEU A 81 1.04 17.09 5.94
C LEU A 81 1.97 18.15 6.53
N LYS A 82 2.87 17.72 7.43
CA LYS A 82 4.00 18.57 7.86
C LYS A 82 5.18 18.42 6.90
N VAL A 83 5.42 19.43 6.07
CA VAL A 83 6.52 19.45 5.11
C VAL A 83 7.75 20.14 5.71
N ARG A 84 8.92 19.49 5.61
CA ARG A 84 10.22 20.11 5.91
C ARG A 84 11.13 20.01 4.70
N ILE A 85 11.45 21.15 4.12
CA ILE A 85 12.41 21.27 3.02
C ILE A 85 13.78 21.59 3.63
N THR A 86 14.79 20.74 3.37
CA THR A 86 16.13 20.88 3.99
C THR A 86 17.19 21.36 3.01
N ASN A 87 17.06 21.03 1.72
CA ASN A 87 18.02 21.41 0.70
C ASN A 87 17.27 21.62 -0.62
N SER A 88 17.22 22.87 -1.08
CA SER A 88 16.58 23.25 -2.35
C SER A 88 17.51 24.17 -3.12
N GLU A 89 17.73 23.84 -4.38
CA GLU A 89 18.50 24.63 -5.32
C GLU A 89 17.64 24.91 -6.55
N ILE A 90 17.52 26.19 -6.93
CA ILE A 90 16.91 26.58 -8.20
C ILE A 90 18.06 26.86 -9.18
N LYS A 91 18.19 26.02 -10.20
CA LYS A 91 19.14 26.24 -11.30
C LYS A 91 18.43 26.97 -12.42
N THR A 92 18.70 28.27 -12.55
CA THR A 92 18.24 29.08 -13.69
C THR A 92 19.41 29.32 -14.65
N GLN A 93 19.22 29.00 -15.93
CA GLN A 93 20.17 29.39 -16.96
C GLN A 93 19.74 30.74 -17.53
N VAL A 94 20.56 31.76 -17.31
CA VAL A 94 20.27 33.12 -17.78
C VAL A 94 21.38 33.53 -18.75
N SER A 95 21.02 33.74 -20.02
CA SER A 95 21.91 34.37 -21.00
C SER A 95 21.68 35.88 -20.97
N SER A 96 22.74 36.68 -20.91
CA SER A 96 22.65 38.14 -21.01
C SER A 96 23.49 38.64 -22.18
N ALA A 97 22.96 39.63 -22.89
CA ALA A 97 23.75 40.44 -23.82
C ALA A 97 24.61 41.43 -23.02
N TRP A 98 25.74 41.84 -23.61
CA TRP A 98 26.71 42.72 -22.95
C TRP A 98 26.04 44.02 -22.47
N ARG A 99 26.19 44.33 -21.17
CA ARG A 99 25.70 45.54 -20.43
C ARG A 99 24.28 45.53 -19.84
N GLU A 100 23.62 44.39 -19.71
CA GLU A 100 22.35 44.29 -18.95
C GLU A 100 22.60 44.03 -17.45
N THR A 101 21.89 44.73 -16.56
CA THR A 101 21.92 44.47 -15.10
C THR A 101 20.64 43.74 -14.68
N PHE A 102 20.76 42.50 -14.21
CA PHE A 102 19.63 41.71 -13.72
C PHE A 102 19.46 41.86 -12.21
N LYS A 103 18.20 41.98 -11.74
CA LYS A 103 17.85 41.99 -10.32
C LYS A 103 17.00 40.77 -10.01
N VAL A 104 17.50 39.87 -9.17
CA VAL A 104 16.72 38.74 -8.65
C VAL A 104 16.20 39.13 -7.27
N LYS A 105 14.87 39.09 -7.10
CA LYS A 105 14.20 39.30 -5.81
C LYS A 105 13.68 37.95 -5.32
N ILE A 106 14.15 37.51 -4.16
CA ILE A 106 13.61 36.34 -3.47
C ILE A 106 12.77 36.87 -2.31
N GLU A 107 11.48 36.57 -2.31
CA GLU A 107 10.58 36.88 -1.19
C GLU A 107 10.43 35.62 -0.33
N GLN A 108 10.53 35.79 0.99
CA GLN A 108 10.37 34.74 1.99
C GLN A 108 8.93 34.66 2.49
#